data_AF-A0A8B7YQH3-F1
#
_entry.id   AF-A0A8B7YQH3-F1
#
_cell.length_a   1.000
_cell.length_b   1.000
_cell.length_c   1.000
_cell.angle_alpha   90.00
_cell.angle_beta   90.00
_cell.angle_gamma   90.00
#
_symmetry.space_group_name_H-M   'P 1'
#
loop_
_entity.id
_entity.type
_entity.pdbx_description
1 polymer ?
#
loop_
_entity_poly.entity_id
_entity_poly.type
_entity_poly.pdbx_seq_one_letter_code
_entity_poly.pdbx_strand_id
1 'polypeptide(L)'
;MALRQEVLSLYRKLLRAAKTWQASTKLMKDTREERQYIQDEARTLFRKNKQVTDPEMIRIYIQEAEARLAMALHYQSPYPRPVNIPPMGLTPSVSRGKKAQDRLRQRAKPVYLQSHDEH
;
A
#
# COMPACT_ATOMS: atom_id res chain seq x y z
N MET A 1 -1.54 15.85 18.84
CA MET A 1 -2.95 15.85 18.38
C MET A 1 -3.11 15.95 16.85
N ALA A 2 -2.18 16.60 16.11
CA ALA A 2 -2.26 16.75 14.65
C ALA A 2 -2.27 15.41 13.86
N LEU A 3 -1.36 14.47 14.17
CA LEU A 3 -1.23 13.21 13.43
C LEU A 3 -2.52 12.36 13.45
N ARG A 4 -3.24 12.33 14.58
CA ARG A 4 -4.51 11.57 14.67
C ARG A 4 -5.57 12.14 13.72
N GLN A 5 -5.66 13.47 13.61
CA GLN A 5 -6.60 14.12 12.70
C GLN A 5 -6.23 13.85 11.24
N GLU A 6 -4.94 13.89 10.92
CA GLU A 6 -4.40 13.58 9.60
C GLU A 6 -4.71 12.14 9.18
N VAL A 7 -4.43 11.15 10.04
CA VAL A 7 -4.77 9.73 9.82
C VAL A 7 -6.28 9.55 9.57
N LEU A 8 -7.13 10.17 10.38
CA LEU A 8 -8.59 10.08 10.20
C LEU A 8 -9.06 10.78 8.92
N SER A 9 -8.44 11.89 8.54
CA SER A 9 -8.72 12.58 7.27
C SER A 9 -8.37 11.69 6.08
N LEU A 10 -7.18 11.07 6.10
CA LEU A 10 -6.72 10.12 5.11
C LEU A 10 -7.65 8.91 5.00
N TYR A 11 -8.08 8.34 6.13
CA TYR A 11 -9.05 7.23 6.15
C TYR A 11 -10.37 7.61 5.45
N ARG A 12 -10.91 8.80 5.75
CA ARG A 12 -12.12 9.29 5.07
C ARG A 12 -11.89 9.52 3.59
N LYS A 13 -10.70 10.02 3.19
CA LYS A 13 -10.33 10.21 1.78
C LYS A 13 -10.32 8.87 1.02
N LEU A 14 -9.76 7.81 1.61
CA LEU A 14 -9.78 6.46 1.03
C LEU A 14 -11.20 5.91 0.87
N LEU A 15 -12.04 6.05 1.90
CA LEU A 15 -13.44 5.59 1.82
C LEU A 15 -14.27 6.39 0.79
N ARG A 16 -14.00 7.69 0.63
CA ARG A 16 -14.60 8.51 -0.43
C ARG A 16 -14.13 8.05 -1.80
N ALA A 17 -12.83 7.80 -1.97
CA ALA A 17 -12.27 7.27 -3.21
C ALA A 17 -12.92 5.93 -3.58
N ALA A 18 -13.09 5.02 -2.61
CA ALA A 18 -13.83 3.78 -2.80
C ALA A 18 -15.28 4.04 -3.24
N LYS A 19 -15.99 5.02 -2.66
CA LYS A 19 -17.37 5.31 -3.06
C LYS A 19 -17.48 5.80 -4.51
N THR A 20 -16.54 6.63 -4.94
CA THR A 20 -16.51 7.22 -6.29
C THR A 20 -15.81 6.33 -7.33
N TRP A 21 -15.21 5.22 -6.90
CA TRP A 21 -14.42 4.35 -7.75
C TRP A 21 -15.25 3.75 -8.88
N GLN A 22 -14.67 3.66 -10.07
CA GLN A 22 -15.25 3.02 -11.23
C GLN A 22 -14.17 2.15 -11.87
N ALA A 23 -14.47 0.87 -12.09
CA ALA A 23 -13.53 -0.03 -12.75
C ALA A 23 -13.27 0.43 -14.18
N SER A 24 -12.04 0.24 -14.64
CA SER A 24 -11.64 0.53 -16.03
C SER A 24 -12.47 -0.25 -17.05
N THR A 25 -12.90 -1.47 -16.68
CA THR A 25 -13.78 -2.34 -17.48
C THR A 25 -15.22 -1.82 -17.60
N LYS A 26 -15.62 -0.86 -16.77
CA LYS A 26 -16.99 -0.32 -16.64
C LYS A 26 -18.06 -1.38 -16.32
N LEU A 27 -17.66 -2.61 -15.98
CA LEU A 27 -18.57 -3.65 -15.53
C LEU A 27 -18.99 -3.34 -14.10
N MET A 28 -20.30 -3.43 -13.83
CA MET A 28 -20.83 -3.20 -12.48
C MET A 28 -20.28 -4.20 -11.47
N LYS A 29 -20.02 -5.44 -11.90
CA LYS A 29 -19.43 -6.49 -11.06
C LYS A 29 -18.02 -6.09 -10.61
N ASP A 30 -17.13 -5.80 -11.55
CA ASP A 30 -15.76 -5.41 -11.28
C ASP A 30 -15.70 -4.12 -10.45
N THR A 31 -16.54 -3.13 -10.78
CA THR A 31 -16.63 -1.91 -9.97
C THR A 31 -17.02 -2.22 -8.53
N ARG A 32 -17.97 -3.14 -8.30
CA ARG A 32 -18.36 -3.54 -6.94
C ARG A 32 -17.24 -4.28 -6.21
N GLU A 33 -16.55 -5.19 -6.89
CA GLU A 33 -15.44 -5.96 -6.33
C GLU A 33 -14.26 -5.06 -5.95
N GLU A 34 -13.85 -4.16 -6.84
CA GLU A 34 -12.78 -3.19 -6.62
C GLU A 34 -13.12 -2.21 -5.49
N ARG A 35 -14.37 -1.73 -5.45
CA ARG A 35 -14.85 -0.88 -4.33
C ARG A 35 -14.78 -1.60 -2.99
N GLN A 36 -15.20 -2.85 -2.96
CA GLN A 36 -15.18 -3.66 -1.75
C GLN A 36 -13.73 -3.90 -1.30
N TYR A 37 -12.85 -4.22 -2.25
CA TYR A 37 -11.43 -4.39 -2.01
C TYR A 37 -10.78 -3.17 -1.34
N ILE A 38 -10.98 -1.95 -1.90
CA ILE A 38 -10.43 -0.72 -1.33
C ILE A 38 -10.93 -0.51 0.11
N GLN A 39 -12.21 -0.78 0.37
CA GLN A 39 -12.79 -0.62 1.72
C GLN A 39 -12.21 -1.61 2.72
N ASP A 40 -12.12 -2.89 2.34
CA ASP A 40 -11.66 -3.96 3.23
C ASP A 40 -10.16 -3.85 3.49
N GLU A 41 -9.36 -3.52 2.48
CA GLU A 41 -7.93 -3.29 2.64
C GLU A 41 -7.69 -2.07 3.56
N ALA A 42 -8.35 -0.93 3.32
CA ALA A 42 -8.22 0.24 4.17
C ALA A 42 -8.63 -0.05 5.62
N ARG A 43 -9.74 -0.77 5.84
CA ARG A 43 -10.16 -1.18 7.20
C ARG A 43 -9.13 -2.09 7.86
N THR A 44 -8.60 -3.06 7.11
CA THR A 44 -7.65 -4.05 7.63
C THR A 44 -6.34 -3.40 8.02
N LEU A 45 -5.75 -2.58 7.15
CA LEU A 45 -4.47 -1.92 7.41
C LEU A 45 -4.57 -0.88 8.54
N PHE A 46 -5.63 -0.07 8.58
CA PHE A 46 -5.82 0.90 9.66
C PHE A 46 -6.05 0.22 11.02
N ARG A 47 -6.74 -0.94 11.04
CA ARG A 47 -6.92 -1.74 12.26
C ARG A 47 -5.61 -2.41 12.69
N LYS A 48 -4.81 -2.92 11.76
CA LYS A 48 -3.49 -3.51 12.03
C LYS A 48 -2.56 -2.48 12.68
N ASN A 49 -2.58 -1.25 12.17
CA ASN A 49 -1.69 -0.17 12.64
C ASN A 49 -2.25 0.62 13.84
N LYS A 50 -3.38 0.20 14.44
CA LYS A 50 -4.06 0.95 15.52
C LYS A 50 -3.20 1.17 16.78
N GLN A 51 -2.21 0.30 17.00
CA GLN A 51 -1.33 0.34 18.18
C GLN A 51 0.00 1.05 17.90
N VAL A 52 0.23 1.55 16.68
CA VAL A 52 1.45 2.28 16.35
C VAL A 52 1.40 3.64 17.02
N THR A 53 2.37 3.90 17.89
CA THR A 53 2.48 5.15 18.67
C THR A 53 3.64 6.03 18.23
N ASP A 54 4.62 5.46 17.51
CA ASP A 54 5.77 6.20 17.01
C ASP A 54 5.35 7.19 15.90
N PRO A 55 5.54 8.52 16.11
CA PRO A 55 5.12 9.53 15.15
C PRO A 55 5.83 9.43 13.79
N GLU A 56 7.07 8.96 13.73
CA GLU A 56 7.78 8.81 12.44
C GLU A 56 7.22 7.63 11.64
N MET A 57 6.93 6.51 12.29
CA MET A 57 6.26 5.38 11.65
C MET A 57 4.86 5.75 11.15
N ILE A 58 4.11 6.56 11.91
CA ILE A 58 2.79 7.06 11.47
C ILE A 58 2.93 7.90 10.19
N ARG A 59 3.94 8.78 10.11
CA ARG A 59 4.20 9.59 8.91
C ARG A 59 4.53 8.74 7.70
N ILE A 60 5.37 7.72 7.87
CA ILE A 60 5.71 6.77 6.81
C ILE A 60 4.44 6.07 6.30
N TYR A 61 3.57 5.59 7.20
CA TYR A 61 2.31 4.95 6.80
C TYR A 61 1.31 5.89 6.14
N ILE A 62 1.28 7.17 6.53
CA ILE A 62 0.47 8.18 5.84
C ILE A 62 0.98 8.34 4.41
N GLN A 63 2.29 8.57 4.23
CA GLN A 63 2.90 8.70 2.90
C GLN A 63 2.68 7.44 2.05
N GLU A 64 2.77 6.27 2.67
CA GLU A 64 2.49 4.98 2.04
C GLU A 64 1.08 4.94 1.45
N ALA A 65 0.08 5.24 2.27
CA ALA A 65 -1.33 5.21 1.88
C ALA A 65 -1.65 6.25 0.81
N GLU A 66 -1.04 7.44 0.88
CA GLU A 66 -1.19 8.47 -0.15
C GLU A 66 -0.58 8.04 -1.48
N ALA A 67 0.62 7.44 -1.46
CA ALA A 67 1.26 6.90 -2.65
C ALA A 67 0.42 5.79 -3.28
N ARG A 68 -0.14 4.88 -2.47
CA ARG A 68 -1.07 3.83 -2.94
C ARG A 68 -2.29 4.43 -3.64
N LEU A 69 -2.93 5.41 -3.01
CA LEU A 69 -4.10 6.06 -3.58
C LEU A 69 -3.77 6.78 -4.89
N ALA A 70 -2.63 7.48 -4.95
CA ALA A 70 -2.18 8.19 -6.15
C ALA A 70 -1.94 7.23 -7.33
N MET A 71 -1.28 6.10 -7.08
CA MET A 71 -1.10 5.06 -8.09
C MET A 71 -2.41 4.42 -8.52
N ALA A 72 -3.30 4.11 -7.57
CA ALA A 72 -4.59 3.53 -7.87
C ALA A 72 -5.37 4.43 -8.83
N LEU A 73 -5.42 5.73 -8.53
CA LEU A 73 -6.07 6.72 -9.41
C LEU A 73 -5.38 6.84 -10.77
N HIS A 74 -4.04 6.83 -10.80
CA HIS A 74 -3.28 6.98 -12.05
C HIS A 74 -3.46 5.79 -13.00
N TYR A 75 -3.49 4.56 -12.47
CA TYR A 75 -3.61 3.33 -13.26
C TYR A 75 -5.02 2.75 -13.31
N GLN A 76 -5.98 3.38 -12.63
CA GLN A 76 -7.37 2.91 -12.51
C GLN A 76 -7.46 1.45 -12.03
N SER A 77 -6.55 1.05 -11.15
CA SER A 77 -6.48 -0.30 -10.58
C SER A 77 -6.23 -0.18 -9.08
N PRO A 78 -7.10 -0.72 -8.21
CA PRO A 78 -6.93 -0.61 -6.78
C PRO A 78 -5.88 -1.59 -6.24
N TYR A 79 -5.52 -2.62 -7.03
CA TYR A 79 -4.64 -3.68 -6.60
C TYR A 79 -3.17 -3.24 -6.58
N PRO A 80 -2.37 -3.76 -5.63
CA PRO A 80 -0.93 -3.51 -5.59
C PRO A 80 -0.28 -4.05 -6.86
N ARG A 81 0.57 -3.23 -7.47
CA ARG A 81 1.28 -3.65 -8.69
C ARG A 81 2.41 -4.61 -8.34
N PRO A 82 2.56 -5.75 -9.05
CA PRO A 82 3.73 -6.59 -8.92
C PRO A 82 4.97 -5.78 -9.33
N VAL A 83 5.94 -5.68 -8.41
CA VAL A 83 7.21 -5.02 -8.72
C VAL A 83 8.03 -5.98 -9.58
N ASN A 84 8.23 -5.63 -10.84
CA ASN A 84 9.29 -6.23 -11.65
C ASN A 84 10.63 -5.72 -11.11
N ILE A 85 11.10 -6.29 -10.02
CA ILE A 85 12.50 -6.17 -9.62
C ILE A 85 13.25 -7.08 -10.60
N PRO A 86 13.97 -6.54 -11.60
CA PRO A 86 14.64 -7.38 -12.58
C PRO A 86 15.56 -8.35 -11.83
N PRO A 87 15.46 -9.66 -12.08
CA PRO A 87 16.34 -10.65 -11.44
C PRO A 87 17.82 -10.38 -11.76
N MET A 88 18.11 -9.60 -12.81
CA MET A 88 19.45 -9.23 -13.27
C MET A 88 20.13 -8.08 -12.52
N GLY A 89 19.60 -7.64 -11.38
CA GLY A 89 20.35 -6.77 -10.46
C GLY A 89 21.17 -7.55 -9.43
N LEU A 90 20.66 -8.70 -8.97
CA LEU A 90 21.27 -9.52 -7.92
C LEU A 90 20.65 -10.93 -8.01
N THR A 91 21.44 -11.90 -8.47
CA THR A 91 21.12 -13.34 -8.46
C THR A 91 20.43 -13.72 -7.14
N PRO A 92 19.35 -14.51 -7.12
CA PRO A 92 18.79 -15.04 -5.88
C PRO A 92 19.87 -15.88 -5.21
N SER A 93 20.58 -15.29 -4.23
CA SER A 93 21.69 -15.98 -3.59
C SER A 93 21.09 -16.97 -2.61
N VAL A 94 20.99 -18.22 -3.06
CA VAL A 94 20.71 -19.39 -2.22
C VAL A 94 21.78 -19.57 -1.11
N SER A 95 22.87 -18.78 -1.15
CA SER A 95 23.93 -18.79 -0.14
C SER A 95 23.56 -18.00 1.11
N ARG A 96 23.54 -18.69 2.27
CA ARG A 96 23.60 -18.10 3.62
C ARG A 96 24.72 -17.03 3.67
N GLY A 97 24.39 -15.74 3.68
CA GLY A 97 25.40 -14.74 4.04
C GLY A 97 25.26 -13.28 3.60
N LYS A 98 24.29 -12.87 2.78
CA LYS A 98 24.26 -11.48 2.27
C LYS A 98 23.07 -10.64 2.75
N LYS A 99 22.96 -10.47 4.08
CA LYS A 99 22.01 -9.54 4.75
C LYS A 99 22.03 -8.12 4.16
N ALA A 100 23.16 -7.67 3.60
CA ALA A 100 23.29 -6.36 2.96
C ALA A 100 22.49 -6.24 1.65
N GLN A 101 22.38 -7.32 0.87
CA GLN A 101 21.60 -7.37 -0.36
C GLN A 101 20.09 -7.41 -0.05
N ASP A 102 19.69 -8.16 0.98
CA ASP A 102 18.32 -8.14 1.48
C ASP A 102 17.92 -6.76 2.02
N ARG A 103 18.83 -6.08 2.72
CA ARG A 103 18.62 -4.67 3.15
C ARG A 103 18.50 -3.71 1.98
N LEU A 104 19.28 -3.90 0.92
CA LEU A 104 19.15 -3.11 -0.31
C LEU A 104 17.79 -3.35 -0.97
N ARG A 105 17.33 -4.61 -1.01
CA ARG A 105 16.00 -4.98 -1.50
C ARG A 105 14.90 -4.34 -0.66
N GLN A 106 14.96 -4.41 0.66
CA GLN A 106 13.99 -3.76 1.55
C GLN A 106 13.95 -2.24 1.36
N ARG A 107 15.10 -1.59 1.13
CA ARG A 107 15.20 -0.14 0.86
C ARG A 107 14.73 0.27 -0.52
N ALA A 108 14.89 -0.60 -1.52
CA ALA A 108 14.46 -0.37 -2.89
C ALA A 108 12.97 -0.66 -3.11
N LYS A 109 12.29 -1.27 -2.13
CA LYS A 109 10.84 -1.46 -2.20
C LYS A 109 10.16 -0.09 -2.13
N PRO A 110 9.25 0.21 -3.06
CA PRO A 110 8.43 1.39 -2.96
C PRO A 110 7.70 1.41 -1.61
N VAL A 111 7.56 2.59 -1.01
CA VAL A 111 6.93 2.77 0.31
C VAL A 111 5.59 2.03 0.36
N TYR A 112 4.81 2.06 -0.73
CA TYR A 112 3.52 1.38 -0.89
C TYR A 112 3.52 -0.16 -0.90
N LEU A 113 4.66 -0.84 -0.77
CA LEU A 113 4.73 -2.30 -0.64
C LEU A 113 5.08 -2.77 0.77
N GLN A 114 5.39 -1.87 1.70
CA GLN A 114 5.82 -2.26 3.06
C GLN A 114 4.75 -3.08 3.80
N SER A 115 3.46 -2.83 3.57
CA SER A 115 2.39 -3.63 4.21
C SER A 115 2.07 -4.99 3.55
N HIS A 116 2.68 -5.32 2.40
CA HIS A 116 2.39 -6.55 1.63
C HIS A 116 3.39 -7.69 1.83
N ASP A 117 4.49 -7.45 2.56
CA ASP A 117 5.59 -8.40 2.76
C ASP A 117 5.37 -9.40 3.93
N GLU A 118 4.26 -9.32 4.66
CA GLU A 118 3.97 -10.21 5.80
C GLU A 118 2.92 -11.27 5.43
N HIS A 119 3.30 -12.25 4.61
CA HIS A 119 2.59 -13.53 4.45
C HIS A 119 3.57 -14.69 4.34
#